data_AF-A0A351CGR6-F1
#
_entry.id   AF-A0A351CGR6-F1
#
_cell.length_a   1.000
_cell.length_b   1.000
_cell.length_c   1.000
_cell.angle_alpha   90.00
_cell.angle_beta   90.00
_cell.angle_gamma   90.00
#
_symmetry.space_group_name_H-M   'P 1'
#
loop_
_entity.id
_entity.type
_entity.pdbx_description
1 polymer ?
#
loop_
_entity_poly.entity_id
_entity_poly.type
_entity_poly.pdbx_seq_one_letter_code
_entity_poly.pdbx_strand_id
1 'polypeptide(L)'
;MLKQKNSRGCFLCGLENEFSLKMKWYEDHKAQQIRSTVMVPGHFNGYPGVVHGGIVSAILDETAGRSVMLKSGKDALMVALKLEVTFRRPTPTNTPLTVIGWVIKQT
;
A
#
# COMPACT_ATOMS: atom_id res chain seq x y z
N MET A 1 -17.23 0.65 2.36
CA MET A 1 -15.99 0.44 1.59
C MET A 1 -15.85 -1.05 1.29
N LEU A 2 -15.50 -1.44 0.07
CA LEU A 2 -15.43 -2.85 -0.35
C LEU A 2 -13.98 -3.37 -0.24
N LYS A 3 -13.74 -4.51 0.41
CA LYS A 3 -12.38 -5.03 0.60
C LYS A 3 -11.84 -5.68 -0.69
N GLN A 4 -10.60 -5.34 -1.08
CA GLN A 4 -9.88 -6.06 -2.13
C GLN A 4 -9.30 -7.38 -1.63
N LYS A 5 -9.03 -8.31 -2.56
CA LYS A 5 -8.42 -9.60 -2.24
C LYS A 5 -6.98 -9.40 -1.76
N ASN A 6 -6.58 -10.23 -0.81
CA ASN A 6 -5.21 -10.41 -0.36
C ASN A 6 -4.61 -11.64 -1.08
N SER A 7 -3.29 -11.62 -1.29
CA SER A 7 -2.53 -12.79 -1.74
C SER A 7 -2.07 -13.63 -0.54
N ARG A 8 -1.58 -14.84 -0.81
CA ARG A 8 -0.95 -15.71 0.22
C ARG A 8 0.47 -15.24 0.55
N GLY A 9 1.34 -15.14 -0.45
CA GLY A 9 2.77 -14.89 -0.27
C GLY A 9 3.25 -13.44 -0.45
N CYS A 10 2.36 -12.51 -0.80
CA CYS A 10 2.74 -11.12 -1.10
C CYS A 10 3.47 -10.42 0.07
N PHE A 11 4.45 -9.59 -0.25
CA PHE A 11 5.27 -8.88 0.74
C PHE A 11 4.48 -7.87 1.59
N LEU A 12 3.37 -7.28 1.11
CA LEU A 12 2.60 -6.33 1.93
C LEU A 12 1.26 -6.89 2.37
N CYS A 13 0.55 -7.59 1.49
CA CYS A 13 -0.79 -8.10 1.76
C CYS A 13 -0.84 -9.61 2.09
N GLY A 14 0.31 -10.31 2.06
CA GLY A 14 0.37 -11.77 2.11
C GLY A 14 -0.15 -12.37 3.41
N LEU A 15 -1.25 -13.11 3.38
CA LEU A 15 -1.81 -13.70 4.61
C LEU A 15 -0.90 -14.78 5.23
N GLU A 16 -0.11 -15.48 4.43
CA GLU A 16 0.78 -16.57 4.86
C GLU A 16 2.25 -16.14 4.93
N ASN A 17 2.62 -14.98 4.39
CA ASN A 17 3.99 -14.46 4.49
C ASN A 17 4.24 -13.81 5.87
N GLU A 18 5.02 -14.46 6.74
CA GLU A 18 5.33 -14.00 8.10
C GLU A 18 5.97 -12.59 8.15
N PHE A 19 6.72 -12.21 7.10
CA PHE A 19 7.37 -10.91 7.00
C PHE A 19 6.48 -9.82 6.38
N SER A 20 5.24 -10.14 6.03
CA SER A 20 4.37 -9.14 5.42
C SER A 20 3.71 -8.23 6.43
N LEU A 21 3.34 -7.02 5.98
CA LEU A 21 2.59 -6.05 6.78
C LEU A 21 1.10 -6.42 6.97
N LYS A 22 0.66 -7.56 6.42
CA LYS A 22 -0.74 -8.05 6.46
C LYS A 22 -1.77 -6.97 6.08
N MET A 23 -1.38 -6.06 5.20
CA MET A 23 -2.17 -4.89 4.83
C MET A 23 -3.46 -5.30 4.12
N LYS A 24 -4.52 -4.52 4.35
CA LYS A 24 -5.84 -4.71 3.75
C LYS A 24 -6.26 -3.41 3.08
N TRP A 25 -6.62 -3.49 1.81
CA TRP A 25 -7.10 -2.34 1.05
C TRP A 25 -8.61 -2.40 0.87
N TYR A 26 -9.22 -1.23 0.90
CA TYR A 26 -10.65 -1.03 0.81
C TYR A 26 -10.97 0.04 -0.24
N GLU A 27 -11.95 -0.25 -1.07
CA GLU A 27 -12.46 0.58 -2.13
C GLU A 27 -13.47 1.58 -1.58
N ASP A 28 -13.19 2.87 -1.81
CA ASP A 28 -14.11 3.97 -1.62
C ASP A 28 -14.56 4.44 -3.01
N HIS A 29 -15.64 3.84 -3.53
CA HIS A 29 -16.19 4.17 -4.84
C HIS A 29 -16.74 5.60 -4.90
N LYS A 30 -17.15 6.19 -3.77
CA LYS A 30 -17.63 7.57 -3.75
C LYS A 30 -16.48 8.55 -3.96
N ALA A 31 -15.35 8.31 -3.29
CA ALA A 31 -14.15 9.13 -3.44
C ALA A 31 -13.25 8.73 -4.62
N GLN A 32 -13.54 7.61 -5.30
CA GLN A 32 -12.68 7.00 -6.32
C GLN A 32 -11.26 6.72 -5.80
N GLN A 33 -11.17 6.19 -4.58
CA GLN A 33 -9.92 5.95 -3.86
C GLN A 33 -9.82 4.52 -3.35
N ILE A 34 -8.58 4.02 -3.26
CA ILE A 34 -8.24 2.88 -2.41
C ILE A 34 -7.67 3.39 -1.09
N ARG A 35 -8.06 2.76 0.01
CA ARG A 35 -7.63 3.14 1.36
C ARG A 35 -7.13 1.93 2.14
N SER A 36 -6.13 2.14 2.98
CA SER A 36 -5.67 1.16 3.97
C SER A 36 -5.29 1.87 5.26
N THR A 37 -5.32 1.14 6.37
CA THR A 37 -4.69 1.54 7.63
C THR A 37 -3.65 0.51 7.96
N VAL A 38 -2.43 0.96 8.24
CA VAL A 38 -1.30 0.09 8.58
C VAL A 38 -0.56 0.67 9.77
N MET A 39 -0.14 -0.21 10.67
CA MET A 39 0.82 0.13 11.71
C MET A 39 2.10 -0.62 11.37
N VAL A 40 3.16 0.10 10.98
CA VAL A 40 4.41 -0.52 10.60
C VAL A 40 5.23 -0.85 11.86
N PRO A 41 5.56 -2.13 12.13
CA PRO A 41 6.33 -2.51 13.30
C PRO A 41 7.73 -1.90 13.33
N GLY A 42 8.26 -1.69 14.53
CA GLY A 42 9.61 -1.13 14.74
C GLY A 42 10.77 -1.90 14.08
N HIS A 43 10.63 -3.20 13.79
CA HIS A 43 11.70 -3.95 13.11
C HIS A 43 11.86 -3.59 11.62
N PHE A 44 10.95 -2.78 11.05
CA PHE A 44 11.07 -2.18 9.72
C PHE A 44 11.65 -0.76 9.74
N ASN A 45 12.30 -0.37 10.84
CA ASN A 45 12.93 0.93 10.99
C ASN A 45 14.08 1.12 9.99
N GLY A 46 14.20 2.33 9.43
CA GLY A 46 15.46 2.82 8.85
C GLY A 46 16.33 3.50 9.90
N TYR A 47 15.68 4.28 10.77
CA TYR A 47 16.25 4.82 12.01
C TYR A 47 15.30 4.46 13.17
N PRO A 48 15.76 4.45 14.43
CA PRO A 48 14.88 4.21 15.58
C PRO A 48 13.63 5.11 15.53
N GLY A 49 12.46 4.49 15.46
CA GLY A 49 11.16 5.18 15.42
C GLY A 49 10.72 5.67 14.03
N VAL A 50 11.51 5.47 12.97
CA VAL A 50 11.23 5.93 11.61
C VAL A 50 11.20 4.75 10.65
N VAL A 51 10.08 4.55 9.95
CA VAL A 51 9.91 3.51 8.92
C VAL A 51 10.96 3.69 7.83
N HIS A 52 11.62 2.59 7.44
CA HIS A 52 12.59 2.61 6.34
C HIS A 52 11.92 3.11 5.05
N GLY A 53 12.60 4.01 4.31
CA GLY A 53 12.03 4.61 3.09
C GLY A 53 11.58 3.58 2.05
N GLY A 54 12.32 2.48 1.91
CA GLY A 54 11.93 1.35 1.05
C GLY A 54 10.61 0.67 1.43
N ILE A 55 10.26 0.61 2.72
CA ILE A 55 8.98 0.05 3.18
C ILE A 55 7.83 1.00 2.83
N VAL A 56 8.04 2.31 3.05
CA VAL A 56 7.07 3.33 2.61
C VAL A 56 6.88 3.27 1.09
N SER A 57 7.96 3.16 0.32
CA SER A 57 7.88 3.01 -1.14
C SER A 57 7.10 1.77 -1.55
N ALA A 58 7.35 0.61 -0.92
CA ALA A 58 6.61 -0.61 -1.23
C ALA A 58 5.11 -0.45 -0.93
N ILE A 59 4.76 0.13 0.22
CA ILE A 59 3.38 0.47 0.59
C ILE A 59 2.70 1.32 -0.50
N LEU A 60 3.40 2.36 -0.98
CA LEU A 60 2.88 3.24 -2.02
C LEU A 60 2.76 2.53 -3.37
N ASP A 61 3.73 1.68 -3.74
CA ASP A 61 3.72 0.90 -4.96
C ASP A 61 2.51 -0.03 -5.06
N GLU A 62 2.27 -0.87 -4.04
CA GLU A 62 1.10 -1.76 -4.07
C GLU A 62 -0.21 -0.99 -3.98
N THR A 63 -0.24 0.13 -3.26
CA THR A 63 -1.42 1.01 -3.22
C THR A 63 -1.72 1.61 -4.60
N ALA A 64 -0.71 2.02 -5.35
CA ALA A 64 -0.88 2.53 -6.71
C ALA A 64 -1.42 1.44 -7.65
N GLY A 65 -0.85 0.23 -7.62
CA GLY A 65 -1.36 -0.90 -8.41
C GLY A 65 -2.81 -1.24 -8.09
N ARG A 66 -3.15 -1.29 -6.80
CA ARG A 66 -4.53 -1.53 -6.32
C ARG A 66 -5.53 -0.44 -6.68
N SER A 67 -5.06 0.80 -6.84
CA SER A 67 -5.90 1.91 -7.29
C SER A 67 -6.39 1.71 -8.72
N VAL A 68 -5.59 1.06 -9.58
CA VAL A 68 -6.05 0.73 -10.95
C VAL A 68 -7.05 -0.42 -10.94
N MET A 69 -6.88 -1.42 -10.07
CA MET A 69 -7.85 -2.52 -9.92
C MET A 69 -9.25 -2.02 -9.51
N LEU A 70 -9.35 -0.89 -8.80
CA LEU A 70 -10.63 -0.23 -8.50
C LEU A 70 -11.41 0.14 -9.78
N LYS A 71 -10.71 0.56 -10.85
CA LYS A 71 -11.33 0.97 -12.12
C LYS A 71 -11.41 -0.15 -13.14
N SER A 72 -10.34 -0.94 -13.27
CA SER A 72 -10.18 -1.96 -14.33
C SER A 72 -10.62 -3.36 -13.92
N GLY A 73 -11.07 -3.54 -12.68
CA GLY A 73 -11.46 -4.84 -12.16
C GLY A 73 -10.28 -5.62 -11.57
N LYS A 74 -10.63 -6.72 -10.90
CA LYS A 74 -9.73 -7.49 -10.03
C LYS A 74 -8.68 -8.31 -10.79
N ASP A 75 -8.88 -8.50 -12.09
CA ASP A 75 -8.00 -9.29 -12.96
C ASP A 75 -7.02 -8.42 -13.76
N ALA A 76 -7.00 -7.10 -13.50
CA ALA A 76 -6.03 -6.17 -14.06
C ALA A 76 -4.64 -6.43 -13.46
N LEU A 77 -3.91 -7.37 -14.05
CA LEU A 77 -2.52 -7.65 -13.74
C LEU A 77 -1.62 -6.57 -14.36
N MET A 78 -0.73 -6.00 -13.54
CA MET A 78 0.14 -4.90 -13.95
C MET A 78 1.50 -5.03 -13.29
N VAL A 79 2.50 -4.40 -13.90
CA VAL A 79 3.85 -4.26 -13.36
C VAL A 79 4.22 -2.79 -13.27
N ALA A 80 4.92 -2.40 -12.22
CA ALA A 80 5.40 -1.04 -12.05
C ALA A 80 6.55 -0.77 -13.04
N LEU A 81 6.40 0.25 -13.90
CA LEU A 81 7.47 0.69 -14.82
C LEU A 81 8.35 1.77 -14.19
N LYS A 82 7.74 2.68 -13.43
CA LYS A 82 8.43 3.77 -12.73
C LYS A 82 7.69 4.06 -11.43
N LEU A 83 8.45 4.20 -10.35
CA LEU A 83 7.96 4.68 -9.07
C LEU A 83 8.73 5.95 -8.70
N GLU A 84 8.00 7.04 -8.45
CA GLU A 84 8.58 8.32 -8.00
C GLU A 84 7.96 8.66 -6.65
N VAL A 85 8.80 8.79 -5.61
CA VAL A 85 8.36 9.03 -4.23
C VAL A 85 9.08 10.24 -3.68
N THR A 86 8.30 11.17 -3.13
CA THR A 86 8.83 12.31 -2.37
C THR A 86 8.55 12.11 -0.88
N PHE A 87 9.59 11.93 -0.07
CA PHE A 87 9.48 11.79 1.38
C PHE A 87 9.44 13.18 2.04
N ARG A 88 8.25 13.63 2.44
CA ARG A 88 8.06 14.98 2.97
C ARG A 88 8.36 15.12 4.47
N ARG A 89 8.15 14.05 5.23
CA ARG A 89 8.35 13.99 6.69
C ARG A 89 8.78 12.58 7.08
N PRO A 90 9.50 12.40 8.20
CA PRO A 90 9.74 11.07 8.77
C PRO A 90 8.42 10.36 9.04
N THR A 91 8.31 9.11 8.60
CA THR A 91 7.13 8.27 8.82
C THR A 91 7.33 7.47 10.11
N PRO A 92 6.48 7.60 11.14
CA PRO A 92 6.70 6.93 12.42
C PRO A 92 6.35 5.43 12.35
N THR A 93 7.12 4.59 13.05
CA THR A 93 6.72 3.20 13.35
C THR A 93 5.74 3.13 14.52
N ASN A 94 5.11 1.96 14.69
CA ASN A 94 4.17 1.64 15.77
C ASN A 94 3.01 2.63 15.93
N THR A 95 2.70 3.37 14.86
CA THR A 95 1.63 4.37 14.81
C THR A 95 0.67 3.98 13.68
N PRO A 96 -0.66 4.10 13.85
CA PRO A 96 -1.60 3.89 12.75
C PRO A 96 -1.40 4.95 11.66
N LEU A 97 -1.09 4.49 10.45
CA LEU A 97 -0.90 5.31 9.26
C LEU A 97 -2.05 5.06 8.29
N THR A 98 -2.56 6.14 7.69
CA THR A 98 -3.53 6.04 6.61
C THR A 98 -2.81 6.08 5.27
N VAL A 99 -3.12 5.11 4.41
CA VAL A 99 -2.56 5.00 3.06
C VAL A 99 -3.70 5.18 2.06
N ILE A 100 -3.52 6.05 1.07
CA ILE A 100 -4.53 6.40 0.09
C ILE A 100 -3.90 6.39 -1.30
N GLY A 101 -4.61 5.84 -2.29
CA GLY A 101 -4.24 5.94 -3.69
C GLY A 101 -5.44 6.15 -4.59
N TRP A 102 -5.22 6.73 -5.76
CA TRP A 102 -6.22 6.95 -6.80
C TRP A 102 -5.55 7.03 -8.16
N VAL A 103 -6.33 6.81 -9.22
CA VAL A 103 -5.86 6.91 -10.60
C VAL A 103 -6.05 8.33 -11.09
N ILE A 104 -4.94 9.02 -11.41
CA ILE A 104 -4.95 10.39 -11.96
C ILE A 104 -5.38 10.38 -13.43
N LYS A 105 -4.81 9.47 -14.23
CA LYS A 105 -5.11 9.31 -15.66
C LYS A 105 -4.98 7.84 -16.04
N GLN A 106 -5.88 7.38 -16.92
CA GLN A 106 -5.85 6.06 -17.51
C GLN A 106 -6.13 6.21 -19.00
N THR A 107 -5.23 5.71 -19.83
CA THR A 107 -5.32 5.68 -21.30
C THR A 107 -5.78 4.32 -21.77
#